data_AF-A0A2I0B771-F1
#
_entry.id   AF-A0A2I0B771-F1
#
_cell.length_a   1.000
_cell.length_b   1.000
_cell.length_c   1.000
_cell.angle_alpha   90.00
_cell.angle_beta   90.00
_cell.angle_gamma   90.00
#
_symmetry.space_group_name_H-M   'P 1'
#
loop_
_entity.id
_entity.type
_entity.pdbx_description
1 polymer ?
#
loop_
_entity_poly.entity_id
_entity_poly.type
_entity_poly.pdbx_seq_one_letter_code
_entity_poly.pdbx_strand_id
1 'polypeptide(L)'
;MNSLTSKIPNPNPSSLSPAVISSTAAAANSGSTACCSCRHQRRKCVSGCALAPYFPAGEEANFENAHRIFGVAKILRILELVAPDQRAAAMRAVIFHANARSRDPAGGCTRLISDMQRHIDRARAELHRINQQINCFEMQMAAAAANTLSDGAALDWGC
;
A
#
# COMPACT_ATOMS: atom_id res chain seq x y z
N MET A 1 9.74 10.01 -41.08
CA MET A 1 9.43 10.87 -39.91
C MET A 1 8.21 10.27 -39.24
N ASN A 2 8.42 9.33 -38.34
CA ASN A 2 7.43 8.30 -38.04
C ASN A 2 6.82 8.60 -36.67
N SER A 3 5.57 9.06 -36.67
CA SER A 3 4.73 9.14 -35.48
C SER A 3 4.52 7.75 -34.90
N LEU A 4 5.25 7.42 -33.84
CA LEU A 4 4.93 6.32 -32.94
C LEU A 4 4.69 6.92 -31.55
N THR A 5 3.61 7.69 -31.41
CA THR A 5 3.03 7.98 -30.10
C THR A 5 2.28 6.75 -29.62
N SER A 6 3.04 5.75 -29.19
CA SER A 6 2.55 4.68 -28.32
C SER A 6 1.99 5.35 -27.08
N LYS A 7 0.65 5.43 -26.97
CA LYS A 7 -0.08 5.77 -25.74
C LYS A 7 0.50 4.91 -24.61
N ILE A 8 1.36 5.51 -23.80
CA ILE A 8 1.70 4.97 -22.48
C ILE A 8 0.36 4.90 -21.74
N PRO A 9 -0.12 3.72 -21.32
CA PRO A 9 -1.28 3.65 -20.45
C PRO A 9 -0.89 4.40 -19.18
N ASN A 10 -1.45 5.59 -18.99
CA ASN A 10 -1.29 6.39 -17.78
C ASN A 10 -1.72 5.50 -16.60
N PRO A 11 -0.81 5.03 -15.73
CA PRO A 11 -1.21 4.34 -14.53
C PRO A 11 -1.58 5.43 -13.55
N ASN A 12 -2.75 6.04 -13.76
CA ASN A 12 -3.27 7.06 -12.85
C ASN A 12 -3.31 6.46 -11.43
N PRO A 13 -2.48 6.93 -10.49
CA PRO A 13 -2.50 6.41 -9.11
C PRO A 13 -3.75 6.89 -8.34
N SER A 14 -4.58 7.76 -8.93
CA SER A 14 -5.77 8.33 -8.27
C SER A 14 -7.00 7.41 -8.24
N SER A 15 -6.97 6.20 -8.81
CA SER A 15 -8.07 5.24 -8.66
C SER A 15 -7.89 4.30 -7.45
N LEU A 16 -6.71 4.29 -6.84
CA LEU A 16 -6.47 3.65 -5.55
C LEU A 16 -6.44 4.73 -4.47
N SER A 17 -7.55 5.44 -4.31
CA SER A 17 -7.82 6.09 -3.04
C SER A 17 -7.92 4.98 -1.99
N PRO A 18 -7.00 4.84 -1.02
CA PRO A 18 -7.45 4.37 0.27
C PRO A 18 -8.47 5.42 0.67
N ALA A 19 -9.76 5.06 0.70
CA ALA A 19 -10.75 5.90 1.35
C ALA A 19 -10.12 6.33 2.67
N VAL A 20 -9.81 7.63 2.80
CA VAL A 20 -9.44 8.22 4.07
C VAL A 20 -10.64 7.90 4.94
N ILE A 21 -10.49 6.88 5.78
CA ILE A 21 -11.53 6.51 6.73
C ILE A 21 -11.53 7.69 7.70
N SER A 22 -12.48 8.60 7.47
CA SER A 22 -12.84 9.64 8.41
C SER A 22 -12.89 8.99 9.78
N SER A 23 -11.94 9.37 10.63
CA SER A 23 -11.97 9.05 12.04
C SER A 23 -13.11 9.85 12.66
N THR A 24 -14.35 9.41 12.44
CA THR A 24 -15.45 9.81 13.32
C THR A 24 -15.28 8.98 14.58
N ALA A 25 -14.53 9.55 15.53
CA ALA A 25 -14.66 9.22 16.92
C ALA A 25 -16.10 9.52 17.35
N ALA A 26 -17.01 8.58 17.11
CA ALA A 26 -18.34 8.59 17.69
C ALA A 26 -18.23 8.07 19.12
N ALA A 27 -17.72 8.93 20.01
CA ALA A 27 -17.97 8.78 21.43
C ALA A 27 -19.42 9.24 21.69
N ALA A 28 -20.33 8.27 21.82
CA ALA A 28 -21.62 8.48 22.48
C ALA A 28 -22.11 7.14 23.05
N ASN A 29 -21.92 6.99 24.35
CA ASN A 29 -22.43 5.91 25.18
C ASN A 29 -23.85 6.25 25.62
N SER A 30 -24.87 5.49 25.20
CA SER A 30 -26.14 5.31 25.95
C SER A 30 -27.11 4.38 25.21
N GLY A 31 -27.08 3.11 25.58
CA GLY A 31 -28.06 2.09 25.16
C GLY A 31 -27.40 0.72 25.04
N SER A 32 -27.45 -0.04 26.14
CA SER A 32 -27.24 -1.49 26.35
C SER A 32 -26.78 -2.43 25.20
N THR A 33 -25.92 -1.99 24.29
CA THR A 33 -25.54 -2.75 23.10
C THR A 33 -24.19 -3.39 23.34
N ALA A 34 -24.17 -4.72 23.36
CA ALA A 34 -22.94 -5.48 23.50
C ALA A 34 -22.04 -5.23 22.28
N CYS A 35 -20.72 -5.11 22.48
CA CYS A 35 -19.77 -5.10 21.38
C CYS A 35 -19.88 -6.39 20.56
N CYS A 36 -19.41 -6.40 19.30
CA CYS A 36 -19.58 -7.55 18.42
C CYS A 36 -19.02 -8.85 19.04
N SER A 37 -17.88 -8.76 19.73
CA SER A 37 -17.28 -9.93 20.40
C SER A 37 -18.15 -10.48 21.53
N CYS A 38 -18.70 -9.61 22.38
CA CYS A 38 -19.55 -10.05 23.50
C CYS A 38 -20.90 -10.57 22.99
N ARG A 39 -21.46 -9.95 21.94
CA ARG A 39 -22.66 -10.43 21.24
C ARG A 39 -22.43 -11.84 20.66
N HIS A 40 -21.32 -12.05 19.96
CA HIS A 40 -20.94 -13.35 19.40
C HIS A 40 -20.80 -14.44 20.47
N GLN A 41 -20.16 -14.10 21.60
CA GLN A 41 -20.01 -15.00 22.75
C GLN A 41 -21.29 -15.17 23.59
N ARG A 42 -22.39 -14.49 23.24
CA ARG A 42 -23.65 -14.48 23.99
C ARG A 42 -23.49 -14.10 25.47
N ARG A 43 -22.57 -13.17 25.78
CA ARG A 43 -22.29 -12.70 27.14
C ARG A 43 -22.52 -11.19 27.28
N LYS A 44 -22.76 -10.74 28.52
CA LYS A 44 -22.93 -9.31 28.80
C LYS A 44 -21.61 -8.55 28.57
N CYS A 45 -21.69 -7.42 27.85
CA CYS A 45 -20.56 -6.52 27.68
C CYS A 45 -20.42 -5.62 28.92
N VAL A 46 -19.23 -5.58 29.52
CA VAL A 46 -18.90 -4.75 30.69
C VAL A 46 -18.20 -3.47 30.25
N SER A 47 -18.22 -2.43 31.10
CA SER A 47 -17.63 -1.10 30.83
C SER A 47 -16.10 -1.09 30.63
N GLY A 48 -15.41 -2.21 30.92
CA GLY A 48 -13.97 -2.40 30.68
C GLY A 48 -13.64 -3.47 29.63
N CYS A 49 -14.56 -3.79 28.71
CA CYS A 49 -14.29 -4.81 27.69
C CYS A 49 -13.13 -4.38 26.77
N ALA A 50 -12.04 -5.16 26.78
CA ALA A 50 -10.84 -4.87 25.97
C ALA A 50 -11.10 -4.79 24.46
N LEU A 51 -12.14 -5.46 23.95
CA LEU A 51 -12.48 -5.50 22.53
C LEU A 51 -13.55 -4.48 22.12
N ALA A 52 -14.27 -3.88 23.08
CA ALA A 52 -15.33 -2.93 22.77
C ALA A 52 -14.87 -1.69 21.99
N PRO A 53 -13.69 -1.09 22.27
CA PRO A 53 -13.20 0.05 21.49
C PRO A 53 -12.87 -0.26 20.03
N TYR A 54 -12.63 -1.53 19.70
CA TYR A 54 -12.17 -1.96 18.37
C TYR A 54 -13.23 -2.67 17.55
N PHE A 55 -14.27 -3.21 18.19
CA PHE A 55 -15.38 -3.93 17.54
C PHE A 55 -16.74 -3.44 18.07
N PRO A 56 -17.14 -2.19 17.75
CA PRO A 56 -18.43 -1.63 18.15
C PRO A 56 -19.58 -2.35 17.44
N ALA A 57 -20.81 -2.26 17.98
CA ALA A 57 -21.97 -3.03 17.52
C ALA A 57 -22.36 -2.86 16.02
N GLY A 58 -21.85 -1.83 15.33
CA GLY A 58 -22.09 -1.61 13.89
C GLY A 58 -21.09 -2.28 12.95
N GLU A 59 -20.03 -2.90 13.47
CA GLU A 59 -18.92 -3.45 12.67
C GLU A 59 -18.83 -4.98 12.74
N GLU A 60 -19.98 -5.65 12.59
CA GLU A 60 -20.07 -7.11 12.71
C GLU A 60 -19.19 -7.84 11.68
N ALA A 61 -19.19 -7.37 10.43
CA ALA A 61 -18.37 -7.96 9.36
C ALA A 61 -16.87 -7.90 9.68
N ASN A 62 -16.38 -6.79 10.26
CA ASN A 62 -14.97 -6.66 10.65
C ASN A 62 -14.64 -7.66 11.78
N PHE A 63 -15.54 -7.81 12.75
CA PHE A 63 -15.37 -8.78 13.83
C PHE A 63 -15.40 -10.21 13.32
N GLU A 64 -16.35 -10.58 12.46
CA GLU A 64 -16.48 -11.93 11.91
C GLU A 64 -15.24 -12.35 11.12
N ASN A 65 -14.73 -11.45 10.27
CA ASN A 65 -13.49 -11.68 9.53
C ASN A 65 -12.31 -11.86 10.48
N ALA A 66 -12.15 -10.94 11.44
CA ALA A 66 -11.04 -11.00 12.41
C ALA A 66 -11.12 -12.27 13.27
N HIS A 67 -12.32 -12.63 13.72
CA HIS A 67 -12.58 -13.85 14.47
C HIS A 67 -12.24 -15.10 13.66
N ARG A 68 -12.63 -15.17 12.39
CA ARG A 68 -12.36 -16.31 11.52
C ARG A 68 -10.87 -16.53 11.28
N ILE A 69 -10.10 -15.46 11.10
CA ILE A 69 -8.67 -15.55 10.73
C ILE A 69 -7.75 -15.65 11.95
N PHE A 70 -8.04 -14.89 13.01
CA PHE A 70 -7.18 -14.82 14.19
C PHE A 70 -7.77 -15.53 15.40
N GLY A 71 -9.10 -15.51 15.56
CA GLY A 71 -9.77 -15.93 16.78
C GLY A 71 -9.61 -14.92 17.91
N VAL A 72 -10.55 -14.94 18.87
CA VAL A 72 -10.57 -13.98 19.98
C VAL A 72 -9.30 -14.06 20.83
N ALA A 73 -8.83 -15.27 21.14
CA ALA A 73 -7.66 -15.49 22.00
C ALA A 73 -6.38 -14.86 21.42
N LYS A 74 -6.15 -14.98 20.11
CA LYS A 74 -4.97 -14.39 19.46
C LYS A 74 -5.06 -12.87 19.43
N ILE A 75 -6.25 -12.32 19.18
CA ILE A 75 -6.47 -10.87 19.21
C ILE A 75 -6.16 -10.31 20.61
N LEU A 76 -6.65 -10.95 21.67
CA LEU A 76 -6.34 -10.55 23.04
C LEU A 76 -4.84 -10.65 23.35
N ARG A 77 -4.19 -11.76 22.94
CA ARG A 77 -2.74 -11.91 23.09
C ARG A 77 -1.95 -10.81 22.35
N ILE A 78 -2.39 -10.40 21.16
CA ILE A 78 -1.77 -9.28 20.43
C ILE A 78 -1.91 -7.98 21.25
N LEU A 79 -3.10 -7.70 21.80
CA LEU A 79 -3.31 -6.51 22.64
C LEU A 79 -2.45 -6.51 23.91
N GLU A 80 -2.19 -7.67 24.50
CA GLU A 80 -1.31 -7.82 25.66
C GLU A 80 0.16 -7.57 25.32
N LEU A 81 0.62 -8.02 24.14
CA LEU A 81 2.01 -7.89 23.70
C LEU A 81 2.36 -6.49 23.18
N VAL A 82 1.37 -5.69 22.79
CA VAL A 82 1.56 -4.36 22.19
C VAL A 82 1.38 -3.26 23.23
N ALA A 83 2.28 -2.26 23.19
CA ALA A 83 2.23 -1.09 24.05
C ALA A 83 0.88 -0.33 23.88
N PRO A 84 0.31 0.24 24.96
CA PRO A 84 -1.05 0.80 24.92
C PRO A 84 -1.31 1.83 23.82
N ASP A 85 -0.32 2.66 23.51
CA ASP A 85 -0.32 3.67 22.45
C ASP A 85 -0.41 3.07 21.04
N GLN A 86 0.16 1.88 20.86
CA GLN A 86 0.20 1.18 19.58
C GLN A 86 -0.99 0.23 19.35
N ARG A 87 -1.77 -0.10 20.39
CA ARG A 87 -2.88 -1.05 20.29
C ARG A 87 -3.90 -0.70 19.22
N ALA A 88 -4.22 0.60 19.07
CA ALA A 88 -5.13 1.05 18.03
C ALA A 88 -4.58 0.78 16.61
N ALA A 89 -3.27 0.99 16.40
CA ALA A 89 -2.62 0.68 15.13
C ALA A 89 -2.55 -0.83 14.86
N ALA A 90 -2.22 -1.62 15.88
CA ALA A 90 -2.22 -3.08 15.80
C ALA A 90 -3.60 -3.64 15.45
N MET A 91 -4.67 -3.13 16.08
CA MET A 91 -6.03 -3.57 15.79
C MET A 91 -6.49 -3.17 14.39
N ARG A 92 -6.13 -1.99 13.89
CA ARG A 92 -6.35 -1.63 12.48
C ARG A 92 -5.66 -2.62 11.54
N ALA A 93 -4.43 -3.03 11.84
CA ALA A 93 -3.70 -4.01 11.03
C ALA A 93 -4.35 -5.40 11.07
N VAL A 94 -4.83 -5.86 12.24
CA VAL A 94 -5.57 -7.12 12.38
C VAL A 94 -6.84 -7.11 11.54
N ILE A 95 -7.66 -6.06 11.65
CA ILE A 95 -8.89 -5.91 10.87
C ILE A 95 -8.59 -5.87 9.37
N PHE A 96 -7.58 -5.08 8.97
CA PHE A 96 -7.16 -5.02 7.57
C PHE A 96 -6.74 -6.39 7.03
N HIS A 97 -5.89 -7.12 7.77
CA HIS A 97 -5.41 -8.44 7.35
C HIS A 97 -6.58 -9.42 7.21
N ALA A 98 -7.49 -9.43 8.18
CA ALA A 98 -8.66 -10.28 8.15
C ALA A 98 -9.58 -9.99 6.97
N ASN A 99 -9.85 -8.71 6.71
CA ASN A 99 -10.66 -8.26 5.58
C ASN A 99 -9.98 -8.59 4.24
N ALA A 100 -8.66 -8.42 4.13
CA ALA A 100 -7.90 -8.81 2.95
C ALA A 100 -8.02 -10.32 2.68
N ARG A 101 -7.92 -11.15 3.72
CA ARG A 101 -8.08 -12.61 3.61
C ARG A 101 -9.52 -13.03 3.30
N SER A 102 -10.52 -12.26 3.75
CA SER A 102 -11.92 -12.50 3.36
C SER A 102 -12.18 -12.20 1.89
N ARG A 103 -11.57 -11.13 1.34
CA ARG A 103 -11.70 -10.75 -0.08
C ARG A 103 -10.89 -11.68 -0.99
N ASP A 104 -9.77 -12.17 -0.48
CA ASP A 104 -8.86 -13.06 -1.17
C ASP A 104 -8.40 -14.20 -0.26
N PRO A 105 -9.11 -15.34 -0.27
CA PRO A 105 -8.79 -16.49 0.59
C PRO A 105 -7.44 -17.14 0.29
N ALA A 106 -6.89 -16.98 -0.91
CA ALA A 106 -5.62 -17.60 -1.30
C ALA A 106 -4.44 -16.65 -1.04
N GLY A 107 -4.53 -15.40 -1.49
CA GLY A 107 -3.45 -14.42 -1.44
C GLY A 107 -3.52 -13.40 -0.32
N GLY A 108 -4.71 -13.11 0.24
CA GLY A 108 -4.92 -12.12 1.30
C GLY A 108 -4.16 -10.80 1.07
N CYS A 109 -3.52 -10.30 2.13
CA CYS A 109 -2.66 -9.11 2.03
C CYS A 109 -1.37 -9.35 1.24
N THR A 110 -0.90 -10.60 1.13
CA THR A 110 0.32 -10.93 0.38
C THR A 110 0.16 -10.62 -1.10
N ARG A 111 -1.02 -10.87 -1.69
CA ARG A 111 -1.29 -10.49 -3.08
C ARG A 111 -1.21 -8.97 -3.29
N LEU A 112 -1.77 -8.18 -2.37
CA LEU A 112 -1.66 -6.72 -2.43
C LEU A 112 -0.19 -6.28 -2.39
N ILE A 113 0.63 -6.86 -1.49
CA ILE A 113 2.06 -6.54 -1.40
C ILE A 113 2.77 -6.89 -2.71
N SER A 114 2.53 -8.09 -3.26
CA SER A 114 3.12 -8.53 -4.53
C SER A 114 2.71 -7.63 -5.69
N ASP A 115 1.46 -7.17 -5.74
CA ASP A 115 0.98 -6.26 -6.77
C ASP A 115 1.70 -4.91 -6.69
N MET A 116 1.85 -4.36 -5.49
CA MET A 116 2.60 -3.13 -5.29
C MET A 116 4.08 -3.28 -5.64
N GLN A 117 4.69 -4.42 -5.28
CA GLN A 117 6.08 -4.68 -5.66
C GLN A 117 6.24 -4.74 -7.18
N ARG A 118 5.31 -5.39 -7.90
CA ARG A 118 5.31 -5.39 -9.37
C ARG A 118 5.17 -3.99 -9.96
N HIS A 119 4.38 -3.11 -9.33
CA HIS A 119 4.28 -1.71 -9.77
C HIS A 119 5.60 -0.96 -9.57
N ILE A 120 6.25 -1.13 -8.43
CA ILE A 120 7.57 -0.55 -8.15
C ILE A 120 8.59 -1.04 -9.17
N ASP A 121 8.61 -2.35 -9.47
CA ASP A 121 9.58 -2.94 -10.40
C ASP A 121 9.37 -2.44 -11.83
N ARG A 122 8.12 -2.31 -12.28
CA ARG A 122 7.79 -1.69 -13.58
C ARG A 122 8.26 -0.24 -13.67
N ALA A 123 8.00 0.55 -12.63
CA ALA A 123 8.41 1.95 -12.59
C ALA A 123 9.95 2.08 -12.61
N ARG A 124 10.65 1.22 -11.85
CA ARG A 124 12.12 1.18 -11.84
C ARG A 124 12.70 0.77 -13.19
N ALA A 125 12.10 -0.22 -13.86
CA ALA A 125 12.53 -0.64 -15.19
C ALA A 125 12.38 0.48 -16.22
N GLU A 126 11.29 1.24 -16.16
CA GLU A 126 11.06 2.37 -17.06
C GLU A 126 12.04 3.51 -16.81
N LEU A 127 12.28 3.86 -15.55
CA LEU A 127 13.32 4.84 -15.19
C LEU A 127 14.70 4.40 -15.70
N HIS A 128 15.04 3.12 -15.52
CA HIS A 128 16.30 2.59 -16.01
C HIS A 128 16.42 2.70 -17.53
N ARG A 129 15.35 2.36 -18.26
CA ARG A 129 15.28 2.48 -19.72
C ARG A 129 15.50 3.92 -20.19
N ILE A 130 14.85 4.89 -19.56
CA ILE A 130 14.98 6.32 -19.91
C ILE A 130 16.40 6.81 -19.60
N ASN A 131 16.95 6.48 -18.43
CA ASN A 131 18.31 6.88 -18.06
C ASN A 131 19.36 6.29 -19.01
N GLN A 132 19.20 5.04 -19.45
CA GLN A 132 20.05 4.47 -20.49
C GLN A 132 19.97 5.26 -21.80
N GLN A 133 18.77 5.67 -22.22
CA GLN A 133 18.61 6.49 -23.43
C GLN A 133 19.30 7.83 -23.31
N ILE A 134 19.16 8.52 -22.17
CA ILE A 134 19.83 9.80 -21.90
C ILE A 134 21.36 9.63 -22.02
N ASN A 135 21.93 8.65 -21.34
CA ASN A 135 23.38 8.39 -21.38
C ASN A 135 23.86 8.08 -22.80
N CYS A 136 23.10 7.30 -23.57
CA CYS A 136 23.42 7.02 -24.98
C CYS A 136 23.46 8.30 -25.82
N PHE A 137 22.49 9.20 -25.65
CA PHE A 137 22.48 10.48 -26.36
C PHE A 137 23.63 11.38 -25.93
N GLU A 138 23.93 11.48 -24.65
CA GLU A 138 25.08 12.26 -24.15
C GLU A 138 26.41 11.75 -24.72
N MET A 139 26.61 10.42 -24.74
CA MET A 139 27.79 9.80 -25.34
C MET A 139 27.89 10.06 -26.84
N GLN A 140 26.77 9.98 -27.58
CA GLN A 140 26.73 10.28 -29.01
C GLN A 140 27.07 11.74 -29.30
N MET A 141 26.54 12.67 -28.51
CA MET A 141 26.85 14.10 -28.66
C MET A 141 28.31 14.41 -28.33
N ALA A 142 28.86 13.81 -27.28
CA ALA A 142 30.27 13.95 -26.92
C ALA A 142 31.20 13.39 -28.02
N ALA A 143 30.88 12.21 -28.58
CA ALA A 143 31.64 11.63 -29.68
C ALA A 143 31.57 12.47 -30.96
N ALA A 144 30.40 13.01 -31.29
CA ALA A 144 30.24 13.91 -32.43
C ALA A 144 31.06 15.20 -32.27
N ALA A 145 31.09 15.79 -31.07
CA ALA A 145 31.90 16.96 -30.77
C ALA A 145 33.41 16.68 -30.80
N ALA A 146 33.84 15.47 -30.46
CA ALA A 146 35.24 15.06 -30.58
C ALA A 146 35.67 14.90 -32.05
N ASN A 147 34.81 14.33 -32.90
CA ASN A 147 35.11 14.16 -34.33
C ASN A 147 35.17 15.50 -35.09
N THR A 148 34.37 16.50 -34.70
CA THR A 148 34.45 17.83 -35.33
C THR A 148 35.74 18.58 -34.98
N LEU A 149 36.36 18.30 -33.83
CA LEU A 149 37.67 18.87 -33.46
C LEU A 149 38.83 18.25 -34.24
N SER A 150 38.75 16.95 -34.60
CA SER A 150 39.79 16.31 -35.42
C SER A 150 39.74 16.72 -36.90
N ASP A 151 38.55 16.96 -37.46
CA ASP A 151 38.42 17.41 -38.85
C ASP A 151 38.85 18.87 -39.06
N GLY A 152 38.73 19.73 -38.03
CA GLY A 152 39.18 21.12 -38.08
C GLY A 152 40.72 21.29 -38.08
N ALA A 153 41.47 20.29 -37.61
CA ALA A 153 42.93 20.32 -37.60
C ALA A 153 43.57 19.87 -38.94
N ALA A 154 42.77 19.36 -39.89
CA ALA A 154 43.25 18.91 -41.19
C ALA A 154 43.30 20.01 -42.28
N LEU A 155 42.85 21.24 -41.97
CA LEU A 155 42.84 22.38 -42.91
C LEU A 155 43.93 23.44 -42.65
N ASP A 156 44.89 23.18 -41.74
CA ASP A 156 46.04 24.05 -41.47
C ASP A 156 47.38 23.34 -41.77
N TRP A 157 47.55 22.89 -43.02
CA TRP A 157 48.86 22.52 -43.58
C TRP A 157 48.94 23.00 -45.03
N GLY A 158 49.45 24.23 -45.21
CA GLY A 158 49.80 24.74 -46.53
C GLY A 158 50.23 26.20 -46.52
N CYS A 159 51.45 26.45 -46.02
CA CYS A 159 52.28 27.56 -46.51
C CYS A 159 52.61 27.36 -47.99
#